data_AF-X1U9Q3-F1
#
_entry.id   AF-X1U9Q3-F1
#
_cell.length_a   1.000
_cell.length_b   1.000
_cell.length_c   1.000
_cell.angle_alpha   90.00
_cell.angle_beta   90.00
_cell.angle_gamma   90.00
#
_symmetry.space_group_name_H-M   'P 1'
#
loop_
_entity.id
_entity.type
_entity.pdbx_description
1 polymer ?
#
loop_
_entity_poly.entity_id
_entity_poly.type
_entity_poly.pdbx_seq_one_letter_code
_entity_poly.pdbx_strand_id
1 'polypeptide(L)'
;MTEGKADFLLIETQYDLREALCALRGARKVSELPVFVTITFNKGPREFFTLMGNSVTQCIEELEKENVPAIGTNCTLNSAEMVEVIKIFRENTSLPLIAQANAGKPSLSIEGKVAYSQDLEDYVHYIPEMIKNGANIIGGCCGTDPDYIKKMAE
;
A
#
# COMPACT_ATOMS: atom_id res chain seq x y z
N MET A 1 -7.39 -15.12 13.52
CA MET A 1 -6.87 -13.76 13.77
C MET A 1 -7.62 -13.10 14.93
N THR A 2 -8.95 -13.03 14.89
CA THR A 2 -9.79 -12.46 15.96
C THR A 2 -9.57 -13.11 17.33
N GLU A 3 -9.63 -14.44 17.43
CA GLU A 3 -9.34 -15.16 18.69
C GLU A 3 -7.89 -14.97 19.18
N GLY A 4 -6.98 -14.64 18.24
CA GLY A 4 -5.58 -14.35 18.50
C GLY A 4 -5.32 -12.94 19.04
N LYS A 5 -6.37 -12.16 19.34
CA LYS A 5 -6.29 -10.80 19.90
C LYS A 5 -5.55 -9.79 19.01
N ALA A 6 -5.68 -9.92 17.69
CA ALA A 6 -5.24 -8.87 16.77
C ALA A 6 -6.05 -7.58 17.02
N ASP A 7 -5.43 -6.41 16.87
CA ASP A 7 -6.11 -5.11 17.02
C ASP A 7 -6.94 -4.72 15.79
N PHE A 8 -6.51 -5.16 14.60
CA PHE A 8 -7.18 -4.94 13.32
C PHE A 8 -6.80 -6.03 12.32
N LEU A 9 -7.48 -6.05 11.18
CA LEU A 9 -7.15 -6.88 10.02
C LEU A 9 -6.68 -5.97 8.89
N LEU A 10 -5.58 -6.32 8.23
CA LEU A 10 -5.13 -5.68 7.00
C LEU A 10 -5.27 -6.66 5.84
N ILE A 11 -6.18 -6.35 4.92
CA ILE A 11 -6.28 -7.07 3.64
C ILE A 11 -5.29 -6.41 2.69
N GLU A 12 -4.11 -7.01 2.60
CA GLU A 12 -2.96 -6.43 1.90
C GLU A 12 -2.82 -6.96 0.46
N THR A 13 -2.16 -6.17 -0.40
CA THR A 13 -1.69 -6.56 -1.75
C THR A 13 -2.81 -7.07 -2.66
N GLN A 14 -3.94 -6.39 -2.69
CA GLN A 14 -5.03 -6.78 -3.58
C GLN A 14 -4.79 -6.24 -4.99
N TYR A 15 -4.84 -7.13 -5.99
CA TYR A 15 -4.67 -6.80 -7.41
C TYR A 15 -6.01 -6.63 -8.15
N ASP A 16 -7.10 -7.18 -7.61
CA ASP A 16 -8.47 -7.06 -8.10
C ASP A 16 -9.34 -6.38 -7.03
N LEU A 17 -9.98 -5.26 -7.38
CA LEU A 17 -10.88 -4.54 -6.49
C LEU A 17 -12.05 -5.42 -6.01
N ARG A 18 -12.56 -6.31 -6.86
CA ARG A 18 -13.67 -7.21 -6.51
C ARG A 18 -13.24 -8.24 -5.48
N GLU A 19 -12.02 -8.75 -5.59
CA GLU A 19 -11.45 -9.68 -4.61
C GLU A 19 -11.26 -8.96 -3.26
N ALA A 20 -10.74 -7.74 -3.27
CA ALA A 20 -10.60 -6.92 -2.07
C ALA A 20 -11.95 -6.71 -1.35
N LEU A 21 -13.01 -6.38 -2.10
CA LEU A 21 -14.37 -6.22 -1.57
C LEU A 21 -14.94 -7.53 -1.01
N CYS A 22 -14.72 -8.66 -1.70
CA CYS A 22 -15.12 -9.97 -1.22
C CYS A 22 -14.42 -10.34 0.09
N ALA A 23 -13.09 -10.13 0.17
CA ALA A 23 -12.30 -10.38 1.37
C ALA A 23 -12.75 -9.48 2.53
N LEU A 24 -12.98 -8.19 2.29
CA LEU A 24 -13.46 -7.23 3.28
C LEU A 24 -14.81 -7.64 3.87
N ARG A 25 -15.79 -7.91 3.00
CA ARG A 25 -17.13 -8.33 3.42
C ARG A 25 -17.11 -9.70 4.10
N GLY A 26 -16.24 -10.61 3.67
CA GLY A 26 -16.01 -11.90 4.31
C GLY A 26 -15.46 -11.74 5.73
N ALA A 27 -14.41 -10.95 5.90
CA ALA A 27 -13.79 -10.69 7.20
C ALA A 27 -14.79 -10.09 8.20
N ARG A 28 -15.59 -9.11 7.77
CA ARG A 28 -16.62 -8.47 8.61
C ARG A 28 -17.77 -9.38 9.02
N LYS A 29 -18.03 -10.48 8.30
CA LYS A 29 -19.05 -11.46 8.71
C LYS A 29 -18.62 -12.30 9.92
N VAL A 30 -17.32 -12.36 10.21
CA VAL A 30 -16.75 -13.25 11.22
C VAL A 30 -15.91 -12.52 12.27
N SER A 31 -15.77 -11.20 12.17
CA SER A 31 -14.91 -10.39 13.03
C SER A 31 -15.45 -8.96 13.18
N GLU A 32 -15.46 -8.48 14.42
CA GLU A 32 -15.78 -7.08 14.77
C GLU A 32 -14.54 -6.16 14.74
N LEU A 33 -13.35 -6.72 14.48
CA LEU A 33 -12.12 -5.93 14.35
C LEU A 33 -12.21 -4.95 13.17
N PRO A 34 -11.62 -3.75 13.29
CA PRO A 34 -11.42 -2.85 12.16
C PRO A 34 -10.71 -3.59 11.01
N VAL A 35 -11.15 -3.37 9.77
CA VAL A 35 -10.55 -3.96 8.58
C VAL A 35 -10.04 -2.86 7.66
N PHE A 36 -8.73 -2.81 7.47
CA PHE A 36 -8.06 -1.94 6.51
C PHE A 36 -7.83 -2.68 5.19
N VAL A 37 -7.71 -1.94 4.09
CA VAL A 37 -7.49 -2.52 2.77
C VAL A 37 -6.40 -1.76 2.03
N THR A 38 -5.41 -2.47 1.50
CA THR A 38 -4.46 -1.90 0.54
C THR A 38 -4.58 -2.61 -0.81
N ILE A 39 -4.59 -1.80 -1.86
CA ILE A 39 -4.60 -2.26 -3.26
C ILE A 39 -3.26 -1.89 -3.87
N THR A 40 -2.68 -2.79 -4.65
CA THR A 40 -1.41 -2.54 -5.33
C THR A 40 -1.64 -2.10 -6.77
N PHE A 41 -0.84 -1.15 -7.23
CA PHE A 41 -1.00 -0.49 -8.54
C PHE A 41 0.28 -0.58 -9.36
N ASN A 42 0.11 -0.70 -10.68
CA ASN A 42 1.18 -0.47 -11.64
C ASN A 42 1.17 0.98 -12.10
N LYS A 43 2.35 1.55 -12.34
CA LYS A 43 2.50 2.86 -12.98
C LYS A 43 2.46 2.71 -14.49
N GLY A 44 1.41 3.22 -15.12
CA GLY A 44 1.30 3.35 -16.57
C GLY A 44 1.88 4.65 -17.11
N PRO A 45 1.84 4.84 -18.44
CA PRO A 45 2.29 6.10 -19.07
C PRO A 45 1.46 7.33 -18.69
N ARG A 46 0.19 7.12 -18.27
CA ARG A 46 -0.78 8.19 -17.99
C ARG A 46 -1.35 8.14 -16.58
N GLU A 47 -1.50 6.95 -16.00
CA GLU A 47 -2.18 6.77 -14.73
C GLU A 47 -1.69 5.50 -14.01
N PHE A 48 -2.05 5.39 -12.74
CA PHE A 48 -1.89 4.19 -11.93
C PHE A 48 -3.13 3.32 -12.04
N PHE A 49 -2.93 2.02 -12.20
CA PHE A 49 -4.03 1.07 -12.39
C PHE A 49 -3.71 -0.27 -11.72
N THR A 50 -4.75 -0.95 -11.23
CA THR A 50 -4.62 -2.32 -10.73
C THR A 50 -4.34 -3.29 -11.87
N LEU A 51 -3.95 -4.54 -11.57
CA LEU A 51 -3.76 -5.54 -12.62
C LEU A 51 -5.02 -5.75 -13.48
N MET A 52 -6.19 -5.57 -12.86
CA MET A 52 -7.50 -5.70 -13.51
C MET A 52 -7.98 -4.42 -14.20
N GLY A 53 -7.16 -3.36 -14.22
CA GLY A 53 -7.43 -2.12 -14.94
C GLY A 53 -8.31 -1.11 -14.19
N ASN A 54 -8.49 -1.26 -12.87
CA ASN A 54 -9.18 -0.25 -12.08
C ASN A 54 -8.25 0.94 -11.82
N SER A 55 -8.76 2.15 -11.97
CA SER A 55 -8.02 3.36 -11.56
C SER A 55 -7.93 3.47 -10.04
N VAL A 56 -6.97 4.27 -9.55
CA VAL A 56 -6.86 4.59 -8.12
C VAL A 56 -8.17 5.20 -7.58
N THR A 57 -8.78 6.13 -8.32
CA THR A 57 -10.03 6.79 -7.93
C THR A 57 -11.21 5.82 -7.82
N GLN A 58 -11.36 4.89 -8.77
CA GLN A 58 -12.38 3.85 -8.70
C GLN A 58 -12.21 2.97 -7.46
N CYS A 59 -10.98 2.60 -7.14
CA CYS A 59 -10.68 1.83 -5.94
C CYS A 59 -11.04 2.58 -4.65
N ILE A 60 -10.71 3.88 -4.58
CA ILE A 60 -11.04 4.74 -3.44
C ILE A 60 -12.56 4.81 -3.25
N GLU A 61 -13.31 5.16 -4.31
CA GLU A 61 -14.76 5.32 -4.25
C GLU A 61 -15.47 4.06 -3.77
N GLU A 62 -15.07 2.88 -4.26
CA GLU A 62 -15.69 1.62 -3.85
C GLU A 62 -15.33 1.23 -2.41
N LEU A 63 -14.11 1.48 -1.96
CA LEU A 63 -13.72 1.20 -0.58
C LEU A 63 -14.36 2.18 0.41
N GLU A 64 -14.52 3.45 0.04
CA GLU A 64 -15.22 4.44 0.88
C GLU A 64 -16.70 4.07 1.08
N LYS A 65 -17.38 3.55 0.05
CA LYS A 65 -18.76 3.04 0.19
C LYS A 65 -18.88 1.92 1.22
N GLU A 66 -17.80 1.18 1.44
CA GLU A 66 -17.72 0.15 2.46
C GLU A 66 -17.40 0.71 3.86
N ASN A 67 -17.22 2.02 4.03
CA ASN A 67 -16.90 2.65 5.32
C ASN A 67 -15.69 2.00 6.02
N VAL A 68 -14.61 1.73 5.26
CA VAL A 68 -13.38 1.21 5.85
C VAL A 68 -12.63 2.32 6.62
N PRO A 69 -12.03 2.02 7.77
CA PRO A 69 -11.36 3.01 8.60
C PRO A 69 -9.99 3.48 8.06
N ALA A 70 -9.36 2.74 7.15
CA ALA A 70 -8.15 3.16 6.45
C ALA A 70 -8.00 2.43 5.12
N ILE A 71 -7.43 3.11 4.13
CA ILE A 71 -7.10 2.53 2.81
C ILE A 71 -5.67 2.88 2.43
N GLY A 72 -5.13 2.22 1.42
CA GLY A 72 -3.85 2.63 0.88
C GLY A 72 -3.31 1.73 -0.21
N THR A 73 -2.00 1.77 -0.35
CA THR A 73 -1.27 0.99 -1.35
C THR A 73 0.02 0.46 -0.78
N ASN A 74 0.37 -0.73 -1.24
CA ASN A 74 1.59 -1.41 -0.88
C ASN A 74 2.14 -2.16 -2.09
N CYS A 75 3.41 -2.54 -2.03
CA CYS A 75 4.10 -3.32 -3.06
C CYS A 75 4.13 -2.61 -4.43
N THR A 76 4.72 -3.30 -5.42
CA THR A 76 4.88 -2.91 -6.84
C THR A 76 5.68 -1.63 -7.09
N LEU A 77 5.26 -0.52 -6.50
CA LEU A 77 5.83 0.82 -6.64
C LEU A 77 7.06 0.98 -5.75
N ASN A 78 8.06 1.69 -6.25
CA ASN A 78 9.17 2.18 -5.43
C ASN A 78 8.74 3.39 -4.58
N SER A 79 9.60 3.90 -3.69
CA SER A 79 9.21 5.00 -2.80
C SER A 79 8.90 6.31 -3.54
N ALA A 80 9.57 6.60 -4.65
CA ALA A 80 9.27 7.78 -5.47
C ALA A 80 7.87 7.69 -6.14
N GLU A 81 7.56 6.54 -6.73
CA GLU A 81 6.25 6.26 -7.34
C GLU A 81 5.14 6.22 -6.27
N MET A 82 5.48 5.78 -5.05
CA MET A 82 4.57 5.79 -3.91
C MET A 82 4.18 7.21 -3.49
N VAL A 83 5.10 8.18 -3.53
CA VAL A 83 4.79 9.60 -3.29
C VAL A 83 3.74 10.12 -4.28
N GLU A 84 3.87 9.77 -5.56
CA GLU A 84 2.95 10.19 -6.61
C GLU A 84 1.54 9.62 -6.39
N VAL A 85 1.42 8.33 -6.10
CA VAL A 85 0.10 7.70 -5.91
C VAL A 85 -0.58 8.17 -4.61
N ILE A 86 0.17 8.39 -3.52
CA ILE A 86 -0.39 8.90 -2.27
C ILE A 86 -0.98 10.30 -2.45
N LYS A 87 -0.37 11.14 -3.29
CA LYS A 87 -0.95 12.43 -3.67
C LYS A 87 -2.33 12.27 -4.33
N ILE A 88 -2.46 11.32 -5.26
CA ILE A 88 -3.75 11.01 -5.89
C ILE A 88 -4.77 10.52 -4.85
N PHE A 89 -4.37 9.65 -3.92
CA PHE A 89 -5.23 9.23 -2.82
C PHE A 89 -5.74 10.43 -2.02
N ARG A 90 -4.84 11.31 -1.59
CA ARG A 90 -5.20 12.45 -0.75
C ARG A 90 -6.09 13.47 -1.47
N GLU A 91 -5.94 13.63 -2.77
CA GLU A 91 -6.82 14.48 -3.58
C GLU A 91 -8.26 13.94 -3.67
N ASN A 92 -8.48 12.64 -3.40
CA ASN A 92 -9.75 11.95 -3.61
C ASN A 92 -10.37 11.35 -2.34
N THR A 93 -9.66 11.33 -1.20
CA THR A 93 -10.21 10.84 0.07
C THR A 93 -9.65 11.58 1.29
N SER A 94 -10.48 11.65 2.33
CA SER A 94 -10.10 12.12 3.66
C SER A 94 -9.72 11.00 4.63
N LEU A 95 -9.89 9.73 4.22
CA LEU A 95 -9.55 8.57 5.06
C LEU A 95 -8.05 8.56 5.44
N PRO A 96 -7.71 7.91 6.57
CA PRO A 96 -6.34 7.56 6.89
C PRO A 96 -5.70 6.74 5.76
N LEU A 97 -4.48 7.12 5.36
CA LEU A 97 -3.76 6.51 4.25
C LEU A 97 -2.59 5.63 4.71
N ILE A 98 -2.50 4.43 4.11
CA ILE A 98 -1.41 3.47 4.29
C ILE A 98 -0.48 3.52 3.07
N ALA A 99 0.83 3.63 3.28
CA ALA A 99 1.85 3.67 2.24
C ALA A 99 3.02 2.72 2.56
N GLN A 100 3.18 1.66 1.78
CA GLN A 100 4.22 0.64 2.00
C GLN A 100 4.91 0.26 0.68
N ALA A 101 5.91 1.05 0.28
CA ALA A 101 6.60 0.86 -1.00
C ALA A 101 7.54 -0.36 -0.99
N ASN A 102 7.87 -0.87 -2.17
CA ASN A 102 9.01 -1.76 -2.34
C ASN A 102 10.31 -0.96 -2.29
N ALA A 103 11.41 -1.60 -1.91
CA ALA A 103 12.76 -1.04 -2.04
C ALA A 103 13.23 -1.04 -3.53
N GLY A 104 12.43 -0.46 -4.42
CA GLY A 104 12.70 -0.46 -5.86
C GLY A 104 12.02 -1.59 -6.61
N LYS A 105 12.27 -1.64 -7.92
CA LYS A 105 11.66 -2.67 -8.79
C LYS A 105 12.39 -4.00 -8.60
N PRO A 106 11.66 -5.12 -8.50
CA PRO A 106 12.29 -6.43 -8.42
C PRO A 106 13.02 -6.72 -9.73
N SER A 107 14.24 -7.22 -9.61
CA SER A 107 15.08 -7.67 -10.71
C SER A 107 15.67 -9.05 -10.38
N LEU A 108 15.96 -9.85 -11.40
CA LEU A 108 16.68 -11.10 -11.19
C LEU A 108 18.17 -10.80 -11.26
N SER A 109 18.89 -11.09 -10.18
CA SER A 109 20.34 -11.14 -10.20
C SER A 109 20.84 -12.23 -11.15
N ILE A 110 22.13 -12.17 -11.50
CA ILE A 110 22.80 -13.18 -12.35
C ILE A 110 22.68 -14.59 -11.75
N GLU A 111 22.53 -14.69 -10.43
CA GLU A 111 22.39 -15.93 -9.66
C GLU A 111 20.93 -16.41 -9.51
N GLY A 112 19.97 -15.74 -10.15
CA GLY A 112 18.55 -16.09 -10.09
C GLY A 112 17.84 -15.67 -8.80
N LYS A 113 18.50 -14.89 -7.92
CA LYS A 113 17.86 -14.31 -6.73
C LYS A 113 17.17 -13.00 -7.08
N VAL A 114 16.01 -12.75 -6.48
CA VAL A 114 15.33 -11.45 -6.59
C VAL A 114 16.14 -10.40 -5.83
N ALA A 115 16.51 -9.34 -6.51
CA ALA A 115 17.19 -8.17 -5.97
C ALA A 115 16.31 -6.92 -6.16
N TYR A 116 16.41 -6.00 -5.22
CA TYR A 116 15.64 -4.77 -5.15
C TYR A 116 16.58 -3.58 -5.36
N SER A 117 16.21 -2.67 -6.25
CA SER A 117 17.14 -1.69 -6.83
C SER A 117 17.35 -0.43 -5.99
N GLN A 118 16.50 -0.18 -5.01
CA GLN A 118 16.53 1.04 -4.20
C GLN A 118 17.23 0.74 -2.88
N ASP A 119 18.26 1.50 -2.56
CA ASP A 119 18.94 1.40 -1.28
C ASP A 119 18.19 2.17 -0.17
N LEU A 120 18.68 1.99 1.06
CA LEU A 120 18.11 2.56 2.27
C LEU A 120 17.99 4.10 2.21
N GLU A 121 19.05 4.78 1.80
CA GLU A 121 19.11 6.26 1.84
C GLU A 121 18.22 6.87 0.76
N ASP A 122 18.23 6.26 -0.43
CA ASP A 122 17.29 6.67 -1.49
C ASP A 122 15.83 6.37 -1.10
N TYR A 123 15.56 5.24 -0.45
CA TYR A 123 14.20 4.91 -0.02
C TYR A 123 13.65 5.93 0.98
N VAL A 124 14.41 6.22 2.05
CA VAL A 124 13.97 7.10 3.14
C VAL A 124 13.92 8.58 2.73
N HIS A 125 14.66 8.98 1.70
CA HIS A 125 14.59 10.32 1.12
C HIS A 125 13.15 10.74 0.75
N TYR A 126 12.31 9.80 0.33
CA TYR A 126 10.94 10.08 -0.13
C TYR A 126 9.89 10.09 1.00
N ILE A 127 10.23 9.61 2.20
CA ILE A 127 9.28 9.45 3.30
C ILE A 127 8.69 10.79 3.79
N PRO A 128 9.47 11.89 3.94
CA PRO A 128 8.90 13.19 4.29
C PRO A 128 7.84 13.68 3.29
N GLU A 129 8.04 13.45 2.00
CA GLU A 129 7.06 13.86 0.98
C GLU A 129 5.81 12.98 1.01
N MET A 130 5.91 11.68 1.35
CA MET A 130 4.73 10.84 1.60
C MET A 130 3.88 11.36 2.76
N ILE A 131 4.53 11.73 3.88
CA ILE A 131 3.86 12.30 5.06
C ILE A 131 3.17 13.61 4.69
N LYS A 132 3.87 14.49 3.97
CA LYS A 132 3.33 15.77 3.51
C LYS A 132 2.14 15.60 2.56
N ASN A 133 2.16 14.56 1.72
CA ASN A 133 1.02 14.18 0.88
C ASN A 133 -0.10 13.44 1.66
N GLY A 134 0.07 13.27 2.98
CA GLY A 134 -0.98 12.81 3.88
C GLY A 134 -0.98 11.32 4.17
N ALA A 135 0.12 10.59 3.96
CA ALA A 135 0.26 9.23 4.51
C ALA A 135 0.21 9.26 6.04
N ASN A 136 -0.57 8.36 6.64
CA ASN A 136 -0.75 8.24 8.10
C ASN A 136 -0.03 7.02 8.67
N ILE A 137 0.00 5.93 7.91
CA ILE A 137 0.67 4.68 8.28
C ILE A 137 1.70 4.41 7.19
N ILE A 138 2.97 4.44 7.56
CA ILE A 138 4.08 4.28 6.62
C ILE A 138 4.90 3.06 7.02
N GLY A 139 5.29 2.27 6.04
CA GLY A 139 6.14 1.12 6.26
C GLY A 139 6.88 0.73 4.99
N GLY A 140 7.37 -0.51 5.00
CA GLY A 140 8.02 -1.13 3.84
C GLY A 140 7.28 -2.39 3.41
N CYS A 141 7.41 -2.74 2.14
CA CYS A 141 6.98 -4.01 1.58
C CYS A 141 8.22 -4.79 1.10
N CYS A 142 8.18 -5.42 -0.07
CA CYS A 142 9.27 -6.28 -0.52
C CYS A 142 10.58 -5.50 -0.76
N GLY A 143 11.70 -6.11 -0.34
CA GLY A 143 13.03 -5.51 -0.44
C GLY A 143 13.41 -4.61 0.74
N THR A 144 12.46 -4.28 1.61
CA THR A 144 12.75 -3.59 2.88
C THR A 144 13.11 -4.58 3.98
N ASP A 145 13.81 -4.11 5.00
CA ASP A 145 14.24 -4.88 6.16
C ASP A 145 14.19 -3.99 7.44
N PRO A 146 14.57 -4.51 8.63
CA PRO A 146 14.52 -3.73 9.85
C PRO A 146 15.33 -2.41 9.84
N ASP A 147 16.39 -2.29 9.04
CA ASP A 147 17.19 -1.07 8.95
C ASP A 147 16.39 0.05 8.25
N TYR A 148 15.57 -0.29 7.26
CA TYR A 148 14.61 0.63 6.64
C TYR A 148 13.62 1.16 7.66
N ILE A 149 13.02 0.27 8.47
CA ILE A 149 12.05 0.67 9.48
C ILE A 149 12.69 1.57 10.53
N LYS A 150 13.90 1.22 10.99
CA LYS A 150 14.63 2.03 11.97
C LYS A 150 14.94 3.41 11.42
N LYS A 151 15.42 3.49 10.18
CA LYS A 151 15.79 4.76 9.54
C LYS A 151 14.58 5.65 9.27
N MET A 152 13.43 5.08 8.92
CA MET A 152 12.17 5.82 8.77
C MET A 152 11.65 6.41 10.08
N ALA A 153 12.01 5.82 11.23
CA ALA A 153 11.54 6.24 12.54
C ALA A 153 12.43 7.31 13.20
N GLU A 154 13.56 7.67 12.57
CA GLU A 154 14.43 8.79 12.97
C GLU A 154 13.85 10.15 12.55
#